data_AF-T1A9P7-F1
#
_entry.id   AF-T1A9P7-F1
#
_cell.length_a   1.000
_cell.length_b   1.000
_cell.length_c   1.000
_cell.angle_alpha   90.00
_cell.angle_beta   90.00
_cell.angle_gamma   90.00
#
_symmetry.space_group_name_H-M   'P 1'
#
loop_
_entity.id
_entity.type
_entity.pdbx_description
1 polymer ?
#
loop_
_entity_poly.entity_id
_entity_poly.type
_entity_poly.pdbx_seq_one_letter_code
_entity_poly.pdbx_strand_id
1 'polypeptide(L)'
;QIIDYTWGRAGTYSGEQGAPVRHIDFAEPYSAALRARLFAAARAAGVDLRAGGCYGCTQGPRLETAAEIARLRRDGCAMVGMTGMPEAALARELGLDYACVAVLANWAAGCDPEP
;
A
#
# COMPACT_ATOMS: atom_id res chain seq x y z
N GLN A 1 2.82 5.23 3.27
CA GLN A 1 3.58 4.11 3.86
C GLN A 1 2.78 2.82 3.67
N ILE A 2 3.42 1.66 3.72
CA ILE A 2 2.75 0.36 3.56
C ILE A 2 3.37 -0.65 4.52
N ILE A 3 2.53 -1.50 5.13
CA ILE A 3 2.97 -2.66 5.92
C ILE A 3 2.46 -3.91 5.21
N ASP A 4 3.37 -4.83 4.93
CA ASP A 4 3.11 -6.04 4.18
C ASP A 4 2.83 -7.22 5.11
N TYR A 5 1.61 -7.77 5.03
CA TYR A 5 1.21 -9.02 5.69
C TYR A 5 0.96 -10.13 4.66
N THR A 6 1.32 -9.91 3.40
CA THR A 6 1.15 -10.89 2.33
C THR A 6 2.21 -11.98 2.41
N TRP A 7 1.91 -13.12 1.79
CA TRP A 7 2.82 -14.26 1.74
C TRP A 7 2.59 -15.09 0.47
N GLY A 8 3.60 -15.83 0.05
CA GLY A 8 3.53 -16.73 -1.12
C GLY A 8 3.40 -16.02 -2.48
N ARG A 9 3.49 -14.68 -2.53
CA ARG A 9 3.50 -13.90 -3.77
C ARG A 9 4.93 -13.81 -4.31
N ALA A 10 5.10 -13.87 -5.63
CA ALA A 10 6.39 -13.58 -6.26
C ALA A 10 6.69 -12.08 -6.09
N GLY A 11 7.72 -11.75 -5.30
CA GLY A 11 7.95 -10.39 -4.80
C GLY A 11 9.25 -9.73 -5.20
N THR A 12 10.05 -10.35 -6.07
CA THR A 12 11.33 -9.81 -6.54
C THR A 12 11.66 -10.34 -7.93
N TYR A 13 12.33 -9.53 -8.76
CA TYR A 13 12.99 -9.95 -10.00
C TYR A 13 14.42 -10.44 -9.74
N SER A 14 14.95 -10.21 -8.54
CA SER A 14 16.29 -10.60 -8.15
C SER A 14 16.42 -12.12 -8.08
N GLY A 15 17.54 -12.66 -8.56
CA GLY A 15 17.82 -14.10 -8.49
C GLY A 15 17.04 -14.97 -9.49
N GLU A 16 16.11 -14.40 -10.27
CA GLU A 16 15.52 -15.11 -11.41
C GLU A 16 16.57 -15.31 -12.51
N GLN A 17 16.67 -16.51 -13.06
CA GLN A 17 17.48 -16.81 -14.27
C GLN A 17 18.97 -16.40 -14.18
N GLY A 18 19.54 -16.38 -12.97
CA GLY A 18 20.93 -15.97 -12.74
C GLY A 18 21.15 -14.46 -12.62
N ALA A 19 20.07 -13.67 -12.53
CA ALA A 19 20.16 -12.25 -12.22
C ALA A 19 20.81 -12.02 -10.85
N PRO A 20 21.63 -10.96 -10.70
CA PRO A 20 22.26 -10.65 -9.43
C PRO A 20 21.21 -10.33 -8.36
N VAL A 21 21.51 -10.67 -7.11
CA VAL A 21 20.68 -10.30 -5.97
C VAL A 21 20.75 -8.79 -5.77
N ARG A 22 19.60 -8.12 -5.74
CA ARG A 22 19.52 -6.68 -5.49
C ARG A 22 18.71 -6.42 -4.22
N HIS A 23 19.29 -5.65 -3.32
CA HIS A 23 18.60 -5.10 -2.16
C HIS A 23 18.18 -3.67 -2.48
N ILE A 24 16.87 -3.42 -2.54
CA ILE A 24 16.33 -2.08 -2.76
C ILE A 24 16.19 -1.34 -1.43
N ASP A 25 16.44 -0.03 -1.45
CA ASP A 25 15.96 0.85 -0.39
C ASP A 25 14.45 1.09 -0.58
N PHE A 26 13.69 0.69 0.43
CA PHE A 26 12.24 0.73 0.47
C PHE A 26 11.69 1.54 1.67
N ALA A 27 12.51 2.38 2.31
CA ALA A 27 12.09 3.23 3.42
C ALA A 27 10.93 4.17 3.04
N GLU A 28 10.96 4.69 1.82
CA GLU A 28 9.88 5.47 1.21
C GLU A 28 9.35 4.73 -0.03
N PRO A 29 8.31 3.89 0.09
CA PRO A 29 7.86 3.00 -0.98
C PRO A 29 7.23 3.75 -2.17
N TYR A 30 6.82 5.00 -1.98
CA TYR A 30 6.12 5.80 -2.97
C TYR A 30 6.93 7.03 -3.38
N SER A 31 6.99 7.31 -4.67
CA SER A 31 7.70 8.46 -5.23
C SER A 31 7.12 9.79 -4.76
N ALA A 32 7.94 10.61 -4.12
CA ALA A 32 7.55 11.94 -3.65
C ALA A 32 7.13 12.86 -4.80
N ALA A 33 7.85 12.80 -5.93
CA ALA A 33 7.55 13.59 -7.12
C ALA A 33 6.21 13.19 -7.74
N LEU A 34 5.94 11.89 -7.89
CA LEU A 34 4.67 11.42 -8.43
C LEU A 34 3.50 11.75 -7.50
N ARG A 35 3.68 11.58 -6.18
CA ARG A 35 2.68 12.00 -5.19
C ARG A 35 2.36 13.48 -5.30
N ALA A 36 3.35 14.36 -5.43
CA ALA A 36 3.12 15.80 -5.59
C ALA A 36 2.31 16.13 -6.85
N ARG A 37 2.58 15.44 -7.97
CA ARG A 37 1.81 15.57 -9.21
C ARG A 37 0.37 15.11 -9.06
N LEU A 38 0.13 14.01 -8.34
CA LEU A 38 -1.23 13.51 -8.04
C LEU A 38 -2.02 14.53 -7.19
N PHE A 39 -1.41 15.14 -6.18
CA PHE A 39 -2.05 16.20 -5.40
C PHE A 39 -2.37 17.45 -6.23
N ALA A 40 -1.47 17.84 -7.13
CA ALA A 40 -1.73 18.95 -8.04
C ALA A 40 -2.91 18.66 -8.98
N ALA A 41 -2.96 17.44 -9.53
CA ALA A 41 -4.05 16.99 -10.39
C ALA A 41 -5.40 16.95 -9.64
N ALA A 42 -5.42 16.41 -8.41
CA ALA A 42 -6.63 16.37 -7.58
C ALA A 42 -7.16 17.78 -7.30
N ARG A 43 -6.29 18.73 -6.95
CA ARG A 43 -6.68 20.14 -6.77
C ARG A 43 -7.26 20.76 -8.03
N ALA A 44 -6.64 20.52 -9.18
CA ALA A 44 -7.14 21.04 -10.46
C ALA A 44 -8.51 20.44 -10.84
N ALA A 45 -8.75 19.19 -10.45
CA ALA A 45 -10.02 18.49 -10.66
C ALA A 45 -11.09 18.81 -9.61
N GLY A 46 -10.77 19.57 -8.56
CA GLY A 46 -11.70 19.82 -7.44
C GLY A 46 -12.01 18.57 -6.60
N VAL A 47 -11.14 17.56 -6.62
CA VAL A 47 -11.28 16.32 -5.87
C VAL A 47 -10.53 16.43 -4.55
N ASP A 48 -11.22 16.16 -3.44
CA ASP A 48 -10.56 16.07 -2.14
C ASP A 48 -9.70 14.80 -2.06
N LEU A 49 -8.44 14.96 -1.66
CA LEU A 49 -7.48 13.88 -1.54
C LEU A 49 -6.74 14.01 -0.22
N ARG A 50 -6.81 12.97 0.60
CA ARG A 50 -6.10 12.94 1.88
C ARG A 50 -4.61 12.64 1.68
N ALA A 51 -3.78 13.41 2.36
CA ALA A 51 -2.33 13.23 2.34
C ALA A 51 -1.86 12.18 3.35
N GLY A 52 -1.17 11.16 2.84
CA GLY A 52 -0.47 10.18 3.67
C GLY A 52 -1.34 9.01 4.10
N GLY A 53 -1.01 8.44 5.26
CA GLY A 53 -1.56 7.17 5.73
C GLY A 53 -0.62 5.98 5.51
N CYS A 54 -0.82 4.96 6.34
CA CYS A 54 -0.18 3.67 6.20
C CYS A 54 -1.20 2.63 5.75
N TYR A 55 -0.91 1.95 4.64
CA TYR A 55 -1.76 0.90 4.09
C TYR A 55 -1.33 -0.47 4.65
N GLY A 56 -2.22 -1.22 5.26
CA GLY A 56 -1.98 -2.61 5.63
C GLY A 56 -2.35 -3.52 4.46
N CYS A 57 -1.37 -4.15 3.81
CA CYS A 57 -1.62 -5.09 2.72
C CYS A 57 -1.80 -6.50 3.27
N THR A 58 -3.03 -7.02 3.25
CA THR A 58 -3.38 -8.36 3.72
C THR A 58 -3.44 -9.35 2.57
N GLN A 59 -3.43 -10.65 2.90
CA GLN A 59 -3.41 -11.69 1.88
C GLN A 59 -4.71 -11.83 1.09
N GLY A 60 -5.87 -11.66 1.73
CA GLY A 60 -7.15 -12.09 1.17
C GLY A 60 -7.28 -13.62 1.03
N PRO A 61 -8.37 -14.14 0.42
CA PRO A 61 -9.52 -13.40 -0.10
C PRO A 61 -10.57 -13.07 0.97
N ARG A 62 -10.46 -13.64 2.17
CA ARG A 62 -11.35 -13.27 3.27
C ARG A 62 -11.09 -11.81 3.69
N LEU A 63 -12.15 -11.13 4.08
CA LEU A 63 -12.01 -9.88 4.83
C LEU A 63 -11.45 -10.14 6.23
N GLU A 64 -10.96 -9.08 6.83
CA GLU A 64 -10.37 -9.08 8.16
C GLU A 64 -11.43 -9.19 9.26
N THR A 65 -11.08 -9.86 10.33
CA THR A 65 -11.84 -9.83 11.58
C THR A 65 -11.65 -8.49 12.29
N ALA A 66 -12.59 -8.11 13.17
CA ALA A 66 -12.44 -6.89 13.98
C ALA A 66 -11.15 -6.91 14.85
N ALA A 67 -10.74 -8.09 15.33
CA ALA A 67 -9.50 -8.23 16.10
C ALA A 67 -8.25 -7.98 15.25
N GLU A 68 -8.25 -8.42 13.98
CA GLU A 68 -7.18 -8.13 13.03
C GLU A 68 -7.14 -6.65 12.69
N ILE A 69 -8.29 -6.01 12.45
CA ILE A 69 -8.36 -4.55 12.23
C ILE A 69 -7.83 -3.79 13.44
N ALA A 70 -8.19 -4.19 14.67
CA ALA A 70 -7.67 -3.58 15.89
C ALA A 70 -6.15 -3.76 16.04
N ARG A 71 -5.59 -4.88 15.56
CA ARG A 71 -4.14 -5.06 15.48
C ARG A 71 -3.53 -4.16 14.41
N LEU A 72 -4.04 -4.14 13.19
CA LEU A 72 -3.53 -3.31 12.09
C LEU A 72 -3.49 -1.83 12.47
N ARG A 73 -4.53 -1.34 13.18
CA ARG A 73 -4.55 0.01 13.72
C ARG A 73 -3.42 0.26 14.73
N ARG A 74 -3.14 -0.69 15.62
CA ARG A 74 -2.01 -0.60 16.57
C ARG A 74 -0.65 -0.64 15.89
N ASP A 75 -0.55 -1.38 14.78
CA ASP A 75 0.65 -1.41 13.93
C ASP A 75 0.81 -0.11 13.10
N GLY A 76 -0.14 0.83 13.20
CA GLY A 76 -0.09 2.14 12.58
C GLY A 76 -0.80 2.25 11.22
N CYS A 77 -1.52 1.20 10.80
CA CYS A 77 -2.29 1.23 9.55
C CYS A 77 -3.50 2.16 9.69
N ALA A 78 -3.68 3.04 8.69
CA ALA A 78 -4.83 3.91 8.54
C ALA A 78 -5.92 3.27 7.67
N MET A 79 -5.55 2.30 6.83
CA MET A 79 -6.47 1.54 5.98
C MET A 79 -5.93 0.14 5.71
N VAL A 80 -6.78 -0.71 5.15
CA VAL A 80 -6.46 -2.09 4.79
C VAL A 80 -6.96 -2.41 3.40
N GLY A 81 -6.26 -3.31 2.71
CA GLY A 81 -6.72 -3.94 1.49
C GLY A 81 -5.76 -5.04 1.07
N MET A 82 -5.99 -5.65 -0.10
CA MET A 82 -5.31 -6.90 -0.48
C MET A 82 -4.26 -6.73 -1.58
N THR A 83 -4.16 -5.54 -2.18
CA THR A 83 -3.23 -5.19 -3.27
C THR A 83 -2.24 -4.12 -2.84
N GLY A 84 -1.18 -3.90 -3.62
CA GLY A 84 -0.16 -2.89 -3.37
C GLY A 84 1.19 -3.48 -2.94
N MET A 85 1.19 -4.69 -2.38
CA MET A 85 2.37 -5.55 -2.29
C MET A 85 2.12 -6.85 -3.05
N PRO A 86 3.08 -7.29 -3.89
CA PRO A 86 4.45 -6.78 -4.02
C PRO A 86 4.64 -5.67 -5.06
N GLU A 87 3.58 -5.12 -5.66
CA GLU A 87 3.67 -4.16 -6.79
C GLU A 87 4.56 -2.96 -6.49
N ALA A 88 4.46 -2.39 -5.27
CA ALA A 88 5.29 -1.24 -4.89
C ALA A 88 6.79 -1.59 -4.83
N ALA A 89 7.15 -2.77 -4.32
CA ALA A 89 8.54 -3.24 -4.26
C ALA A 89 9.07 -3.58 -5.66
N LEU A 90 8.28 -4.27 -6.48
CA LEU A 90 8.62 -4.61 -7.86
C LEU A 90 8.85 -3.35 -8.72
N ALA A 91 8.00 -2.33 -8.57
CA ALA A 91 8.20 -1.05 -9.27
C ALA A 91 9.51 -0.37 -8.84
N ARG A 92 9.85 -0.42 -7.54
CA ARG A 92 11.13 0.09 -7.04
C ARG A 92 12.33 -0.67 -7.60
N GLU A 93 12.24 -1.99 -7.70
CA GLU A 93 13.28 -2.80 -8.36
C GLU A 93 13.48 -2.38 -9.82
N LEU A 94 12.42 -2.09 -10.55
CA LEU A 94 12.52 -1.63 -11.93
C LEU A 94 12.91 -0.15 -12.08
N GLY A 95 13.06 0.59 -10.98
CA GLY A 95 13.36 2.03 -11.01
C GLY A 95 12.20 2.88 -11.53
N LEU A 96 10.97 2.37 -11.43
CA LEU A 96 9.76 3.06 -11.86
C LEU A 96 9.22 3.96 -10.74
N ASP A 97 8.78 5.16 -11.11
CA ASP A 97 8.00 6.00 -10.20
C ASP A 97 6.65 5.34 -9.92
N TYR A 98 6.41 5.01 -8.65
CA TYR A 98 5.17 4.37 -8.19
C TYR A 98 4.53 5.17 -7.05
N ALA A 99 3.19 5.26 -7.06
CA ALA A 99 2.42 5.91 -6.00
C ALA A 99 1.06 5.20 -5.87
N CYS A 100 0.55 5.14 -4.64
CA CYS A 100 -0.77 4.58 -4.35
C CYS A 100 -1.80 5.72 -4.20
N VAL A 101 -2.89 5.64 -4.97
CA VAL A 101 -4.13 6.39 -4.74
C VAL A 101 -5.18 5.38 -4.33
N ALA A 102 -5.49 5.36 -3.04
CA ALA A 102 -6.38 4.36 -2.48
C ALA A 102 -7.78 4.95 -2.28
N VAL A 103 -8.80 4.21 -2.72
CA VAL A 103 -10.21 4.59 -2.56
C VAL A 103 -10.75 3.94 -1.28
N LEU A 104 -11.33 4.74 -0.40
CA LEU A 104 -12.02 4.24 0.79
C LEU A 104 -13.41 3.74 0.38
N ALA A 105 -13.55 2.44 0.17
CA ALA A 105 -14.80 1.84 -0.26
C ALA A 105 -15.83 1.71 0.88
N ASN A 106 -15.38 1.35 2.09
CA ASN A 106 -16.23 1.11 3.26
C ASN A 106 -15.41 1.15 4.55
N TRP A 107 -16.10 1.15 5.69
CA TRP A 107 -15.48 0.95 7.00
C TRP A 107 -14.95 -0.47 7.14
N ALA A 108 -13.77 -0.60 7.76
CA ALA A 108 -13.21 -1.89 8.13
C ALA A 108 -14.04 -2.56 9.23
N ALA A 109 -13.92 -3.88 9.37
CA ALA A 109 -14.67 -4.64 10.37
C ALA A 109 -14.53 -4.05 11.79
N GLY A 110 -15.66 -3.80 12.45
CA GLY A 110 -15.71 -3.22 13.80
C GLY A 110 -15.34 -1.72 13.87
N CYS A 111 -15.33 -1.01 12.73
CA CYS A 111 -15.05 0.42 12.67
C CYS A 111 -16.24 1.25 12.17
N ASP A 112 -17.38 0.61 11.86
CA ASP A 112 -18.58 1.33 11.48
C ASP A 112 -19.08 2.17 12.67
N PRO A 113 -19.25 3.49 12.52
CA PRO A 113 -19.80 4.34 13.58
C PRO A 113 -21.29 4.12 13.81
N GLU A 114 -22.02 3.52 12.86
CA GLU A 114 -23.42 3.15 13.02
C GLU A 114 -23.54 1.66 13.43
N PRO A 115 -24.41 1.32 14.40
CA PRO A 115 -24.52 -0.02 14.96
C PRO A 115 -25.14 -1.06 14.02
#